data_AF-A0A3B0UTK9-F1
#
_entry.id   AF-A0A3B0UTK9-F1
#
_cell.length_a   1.000
_cell.length_b   1.000
_cell.length_c   1.000
_cell.angle_alpha   90.00
_cell.angle_beta   90.00
_cell.angle_gamma   90.00
#
_symmetry.space_group_name_H-M   'P 1'
#
loop_
_entity.id
_entity.type
_entity.pdbx_description
1 polymer ?
#
loop_
_entity_poly.entity_id
_entity_poly.type
_entity_poly.pdbx_seq_one_letter_code
_entity_poly.pdbx_strand_id
1 'polypeptide(L)'
;MITVKEFTKQTIYRCLNVINLSGELSRSKSKVYLTLSMFCITICLLYITISKNYQTKRGNMSFQEKNISVTLVSFTLILGFYLTRLFRMLQDGGLNSSDVFRLWGITIVLAIFFTIIATILTHIVSAIIQAIKTGEKEPDIEDMADERDRLIDLRGTKMTYSFSSLGVFLSMLTFALGQPPLIMFTLLIFFGLVAQIVGDISRLVLYRRGF
;
A
#
# COMPACT_ATOMS: atom_id res chain seq x y z
N MET A 1 42.80 4.41 44.87
CA MET A 1 41.74 3.62 45.53
C MET A 1 40.40 4.28 45.24
N ILE A 2 39.79 3.96 44.09
CA ILE A 2 38.48 4.49 43.72
C ILE A 2 37.46 3.75 44.59
N THR A 3 36.81 4.48 45.48
CA THR A 3 35.91 3.95 46.49
C THR A 3 34.72 3.26 45.84
N VAL A 4 34.43 2.03 46.29
CA VAL A 4 33.33 1.14 45.83
C VAL A 4 31.98 1.89 45.66
N LYS A 5 31.75 2.95 46.44
CA LYS A 5 30.57 3.83 46.34
C LYS A 5 30.37 4.46 44.95
N GLU A 6 31.43 4.86 44.24
CA GLU A 6 31.24 5.50 42.93
C GLU A 6 30.99 4.52 41.78
N PHE A 7 31.46 3.28 41.91
CA PHE A 7 31.14 2.23 40.95
C PHE A 7 29.64 1.87 41.03
N THR A 8 29.09 1.76 42.24
CA THR A 8 27.65 1.47 42.43
C THR A 8 26.77 2.59 41.87
N LYS A 9 27.16 3.85 42.07
CA LYS A 9 26.42 5.01 41.57
C LYS A 9 26.39 5.03 40.04
N GLN A 10 27.52 4.75 39.39
CA GLN A 10 27.61 4.73 37.93
C GLN A 10 26.87 3.56 37.29
N THR A 11 26.83 2.39 37.93
CA THR A 11 26.00 1.25 37.50
C THR A 11 24.50 1.55 37.63
N ILE A 12 24.08 2.18 38.73
CA ILE A 12 22.67 2.57 38.94
C ILE A 12 22.23 3.59 37.89
N TYR A 13 23.04 4.61 37.59
CA TYR A 13 22.70 5.57 36.53
C TYR A 13 22.60 4.94 35.14
N ARG A 14 23.46 3.96 34.80
CA ARG A 14 23.35 3.21 33.54
C ARG A 14 22.07 2.37 33.48
N CYS A 15 21.71 1.69 34.57
CA CYS A 15 20.46 0.93 34.64
C CYS A 15 19.22 1.83 34.56
N LEU A 16 19.22 2.98 35.26
CA LEU A 16 18.12 3.93 35.21
C LEU A 16 17.93 4.50 33.79
N ASN A 17 19.04 4.78 33.09
CA ASN A 17 18.99 5.31 31.73
C ASN A 17 18.49 4.26 30.73
N VAL A 18 18.87 2.98 30.89
CA VAL A 18 18.34 1.87 30.07
C VAL A 18 16.84 1.65 30.30
N ILE A 19 16.37 1.76 31.55
CA ILE A 19 14.95 1.67 31.90
C ILE A 19 14.18 2.86 31.29
N ASN A 20 14.71 4.08 31.40
CA ASN A 20 14.08 5.27 30.80
C ASN A 20 14.02 5.19 29.26
N LEU A 21 15.11 4.73 28.61
CA LEU A 21 15.11 4.48 27.16
C LEU A 21 14.08 3.43 26.76
N SER A 22 13.93 2.37 27.56
CA SER A 22 12.94 1.32 27.28
C SER A 22 11.49 1.83 27.43
N GLY A 23 11.25 2.74 28.39
CA GLY A 23 9.96 3.41 28.60
C GLY A 23 9.59 4.39 27.48
N GLU A 24 10.55 5.20 27.03
CA GLU A 24 10.43 6.10 25.87
C GLU A 24 10.16 5.33 24.57
N LEU A 25 10.89 4.23 24.36
CA LEU A 25 10.73 3.35 23.20
C LEU A 25 9.36 2.66 23.20
N SER A 26 8.86 2.24 24.38
CA SER A 26 7.52 1.65 24.54
C SER A 26 6.40 2.68 24.31
N ARG A 27 6.57 3.90 24.81
CA ARG A 27 5.60 5.01 24.65
C ARG A 27 5.55 5.53 23.20
N SER A 28 6.69 5.59 22.51
CA SER A 28 6.77 5.90 21.07
C SER A 28 6.13 4.79 20.22
N LYS A 29 6.44 3.51 20.51
CA LYS A 29 5.78 2.37 19.86
C LYS A 29 4.26 2.41 20.04
N SER A 30 3.77 2.68 21.25
CA SER A 30 2.33 2.78 21.55
C SER A 30 1.61 3.85 20.73
N LYS A 31 2.16 5.08 20.61
CA LYS A 31 1.58 6.13 19.75
C LYS A 31 1.59 5.77 18.26
N VAL A 32 2.63 5.09 17.78
CA VAL A 32 2.70 4.61 16.39
C VAL A 32 1.67 3.51 16.15
N TYR A 33 1.55 2.51 17.03
CA TYR A 33 0.53 1.46 16.91
C TYR A 33 -0.90 2.00 16.99
N LEU A 34 -1.15 2.99 17.85
CA LEU A 34 -2.46 3.62 18.00
C LEU A 34 -2.83 4.47 16.77
N THR A 35 -1.87 5.19 16.18
CA THR A 35 -2.09 5.90 14.92
C THR A 35 -2.22 4.95 13.73
N LEU A 36 -1.50 3.82 13.73
CA LEU A 36 -1.64 2.78 12.72
C LEU A 36 -2.97 2.07 12.79
N SER A 37 -3.43 1.72 13.99
CA SER A 37 -4.71 1.04 14.19
C SER A 37 -5.87 1.97 13.86
N MET A 38 -5.82 3.24 14.31
CA MET A 38 -6.85 4.22 13.96
C MET A 38 -6.90 4.50 12.45
N PHE A 39 -5.74 4.57 11.79
CA PHE A 39 -5.69 4.74 10.35
C PHE A 39 -6.18 3.47 9.64
N CYS A 40 -5.71 2.27 10.02
CA CYS A 40 -6.18 1.01 9.44
C CYS A 40 -7.69 0.83 9.63
N ILE A 41 -8.25 1.25 10.78
CA ILE A 41 -9.69 1.26 11.05
C ILE A 41 -10.40 2.28 10.16
N THR A 42 -9.88 3.49 9.98
CA THR A 42 -10.50 4.47 9.06
C THR A 42 -10.35 4.08 7.59
N ILE A 43 -9.23 3.47 7.17
CA ILE A 43 -9.07 2.84 5.85
C ILE A 43 -10.10 1.73 5.68
N CYS A 44 -10.19 0.80 6.64
CA CYS A 44 -11.15 -0.29 6.58
C CYS A 44 -12.59 0.23 6.57
N LEU A 45 -12.94 1.22 7.38
CA LEU A 45 -14.27 1.81 7.40
C LEU A 45 -14.57 2.62 6.13
N LEU A 46 -13.60 3.35 5.57
CA LEU A 46 -13.76 4.07 4.30
C LEU A 46 -13.87 3.07 3.14
N TYR A 47 -13.06 2.02 3.14
CA TYR A 47 -13.13 0.91 2.19
C TYR A 47 -14.49 0.20 2.27
N ILE A 48 -14.97 -0.11 3.48
CA ILE A 48 -16.29 -0.71 3.71
C ILE A 48 -17.40 0.26 3.26
N THR A 49 -17.25 1.55 3.50
CA THR A 49 -18.24 2.57 3.10
C THR A 49 -18.31 2.72 1.59
N ILE A 50 -17.15 2.77 0.91
CA ILE A 50 -17.07 2.85 -0.55
C ILE A 50 -17.55 1.55 -1.18
N SER A 51 -17.14 0.40 -0.63
CA SER A 51 -17.62 -0.93 -1.02
C SER A 51 -19.15 -1.04 -0.90
N LYS A 52 -19.74 -0.62 0.22
CA LYS A 52 -21.20 -0.58 0.41
C LYS A 52 -21.88 0.34 -0.61
N ASN A 53 -21.34 1.54 -0.83
CA ASN A 53 -21.88 2.47 -1.83
C ASN A 53 -21.81 1.90 -3.25
N TYR A 54 -20.78 1.11 -3.54
CA TYR A 54 -20.59 0.43 -4.82
C TYR A 54 -21.58 -0.72 -5.01
N GLN A 55 -21.86 -1.49 -3.95
CA GLN A 55 -22.91 -2.52 -3.93
C GLN A 55 -24.31 -1.90 -4.07
N THR A 56 -24.54 -0.67 -3.60
CA THR A 56 -25.82 0.05 -3.79
C THR A 56 -26.04 0.46 -5.25
N LYS A 57 -24.99 0.69 -6.05
CA LYS A 57 -25.04 0.91 -7.51
C LYS A 57 -25.13 -0.40 -8.34
N ARG A 58 -25.64 -1.47 -7.74
CA ARG A 58 -25.60 -2.88 -8.20
C ARG A 58 -26.11 -3.16 -9.63
N GLY A 59 -26.90 -2.27 -10.22
CA GLY A 59 -27.69 -2.55 -11.42
C GLY A 59 -26.95 -2.69 -12.75
N ASN A 60 -25.93 -1.86 -13.07
CA ASN A 60 -25.57 -1.62 -14.50
C ASN A 60 -24.08 -1.68 -14.90
N MET A 61 -23.12 -2.06 -14.04
CA MET A 61 -21.67 -2.08 -14.41
C MET A 61 -21.08 -3.48 -14.53
N SER A 62 -20.15 -3.66 -15.48
CA SER A 62 -19.38 -4.90 -15.68
C SER A 62 -18.56 -5.24 -14.44
N PHE A 63 -18.43 -6.52 -14.11
CA PHE A 63 -17.72 -6.96 -12.92
C PHE A 63 -16.25 -6.52 -12.89
N GLN A 64 -15.56 -6.56 -14.03
CA GLN A 64 -14.16 -6.15 -14.15
C GLN A 64 -13.98 -4.67 -13.79
N GLU A 65 -14.88 -3.81 -14.26
CA GLU A 65 -14.88 -2.38 -13.91
C GLU A 65 -15.05 -2.16 -12.40
N LYS A 66 -15.83 -3.01 -11.72
CA LYS A 66 -16.02 -2.94 -10.27
C LYS A 66 -14.74 -3.28 -9.54
N ASN A 67 -14.08 -4.38 -9.92
CA ASN A 67 -12.83 -4.81 -9.30
C ASN A 67 -11.74 -3.74 -9.45
N ILE A 68 -11.56 -3.22 -10.66
CA ILE A 68 -10.59 -2.14 -10.96
C ILE A 68 -10.91 -0.87 -10.17
N SER A 69 -12.19 -0.53 -9.99
CA SER A 69 -12.57 0.62 -9.18
C SER A 69 -12.20 0.44 -7.70
N VAL A 70 -12.34 -0.78 -7.17
CA VAL A 70 -11.99 -1.11 -5.78
C VAL A 70 -10.47 -1.06 -5.58
N THR A 71 -9.68 -1.61 -6.51
CA THR A 71 -8.21 -1.52 -6.43
C THR A 71 -7.73 -0.08 -6.54
N LEU A 72 -8.28 0.70 -7.49
CA LEU A 72 -7.94 2.10 -7.69
C LEU A 72 -8.16 2.93 -6.41
N VAL A 73 -9.33 2.78 -5.78
CA VAL A 73 -9.64 3.47 -4.52
C VAL A 73 -8.68 3.04 -3.42
N SER A 74 -8.39 1.75 -3.31
CA SER A 74 -7.49 1.22 -2.27
C SER A 74 -6.09 1.79 -2.40
N PHE A 75 -5.47 1.72 -3.59
CA PHE A 75 -4.14 2.27 -3.83
C PHE A 75 -4.08 3.79 -3.71
N THR A 76 -5.13 4.50 -4.11
CA THR A 76 -5.25 5.96 -3.89
C THR A 76 -5.24 6.30 -2.40
N LEU A 77 -5.92 5.50 -1.58
CA LEU A 77 -5.94 5.68 -0.14
C LEU A 77 -4.57 5.39 0.50
N ILE A 78 -3.90 4.31 0.07
CA ILE A 78 -2.53 3.99 0.49
C ILE A 78 -1.58 5.14 0.16
N LEU A 79 -1.70 5.72 -1.05
CA LEU A 79 -0.90 6.88 -1.45
C LEU A 79 -1.19 8.10 -0.55
N GLY A 80 -2.46 8.39 -0.27
CA GLY A 80 -2.84 9.49 0.63
C GLY A 80 -2.27 9.31 2.05
N PHE A 81 -2.31 8.08 2.59
CA PHE A 81 -1.67 7.75 3.87
C PHE A 81 -0.17 8.00 3.83
N TYR A 82 0.49 7.47 2.80
CA TYR A 82 1.92 7.57 2.61
C TYR A 82 2.37 9.04 2.55
N LEU A 83 1.70 9.85 1.73
CA LEU A 83 1.97 11.28 1.61
C LEU A 83 1.74 12.04 2.92
N THR A 84 0.65 11.74 3.64
CA THR A 84 0.36 12.39 4.92
C THR A 84 1.44 12.09 5.97
N ARG A 85 1.90 10.83 6.03
CA ARG A 85 2.97 10.42 6.96
C ARG A 85 4.31 11.02 6.56
N LEU A 86 4.63 11.00 5.27
CA LEU A 86 5.86 11.61 4.74
C LEU A 86 5.89 13.11 5.02
N PHE A 87 4.78 13.82 4.81
CA PHE A 87 4.68 15.25 5.07
C PHE A 87 4.88 15.59 6.54
N ARG A 88 4.30 14.80 7.47
CA ARG A 88 4.57 14.95 8.91
C ARG A 88 6.05 14.76 9.25
N MET A 89 6.71 13.75 8.67
CA MET A 89 8.16 13.54 8.88
C MET A 89 9.01 14.70 8.34
N LEU A 90 8.61 15.31 7.23
CA LEU A 90 9.28 16.50 6.71
C LEU A 90 9.11 17.73 7.62
N GLN A 91 7.96 17.87 8.29
CA GLN A 91 7.71 18.93 9.27
C GLN A 91 8.44 18.72 10.61
N ASP A 92 8.57 17.46 11.06
CA ASP A 92 9.19 17.10 12.35
C ASP A 92 10.73 17.15 12.35
N GLY A 93 11.36 17.71 11.31
CA GLY A 93 12.79 18.01 11.27
C GLY A 93 13.64 17.12 10.34
N GLY A 94 13.02 16.30 9.48
CA GLY A 94 13.73 15.58 8.41
C GLY A 94 13.53 14.06 8.42
N LEU A 95 14.10 13.39 7.41
CA LEU A 95 13.93 11.95 7.21
C LEU A 95 14.88 11.14 8.11
N ASN A 96 14.34 10.55 9.17
CA ASN A 96 15.04 9.56 9.99
C ASN A 96 14.99 8.17 9.35
N SER A 97 16.09 7.42 9.42
CA SER A 97 16.16 6.05 8.85
C SER A 97 15.17 5.08 9.48
N SER A 98 15.01 5.11 10.81
CA SER A 98 14.07 4.23 11.50
C SER A 98 12.62 4.46 11.06
N ASP A 99 12.24 5.72 10.87
CA ASP A 99 10.86 6.10 10.54
C ASP A 99 10.54 5.83 9.07
N VAL A 100 11.48 6.12 8.16
CA VAL A 100 11.34 5.82 6.73
C VAL A 100 11.22 4.32 6.50
N PHE A 101 12.09 3.49 7.08
CA PHE A 101 12.00 2.03 6.93
C PHE A 101 10.70 1.46 7.50
N ARG A 102 10.23 2.01 8.62
CA ARG A 102 8.95 1.61 9.19
C ARG A 102 7.79 1.98 8.26
N LEU A 103 7.77 3.21 7.73
CA LEU A 103 6.76 3.64 6.76
C LEU A 103 6.79 2.77 5.50
N TRP A 104 7.99 2.40 5.04
CA TRP A 104 8.22 1.49 3.93
C TRP A 104 7.56 0.13 4.18
N GLY A 105 7.89 -0.50 5.31
CA GLY A 105 7.36 -1.81 5.69
C GLY A 105 5.84 -1.82 5.82
N ILE A 106 5.27 -0.80 6.47
CA ILE A 106 3.81 -0.66 6.59
C ILE A 106 3.15 -0.53 5.22
N THR A 107 3.69 0.33 4.36
CA THR A 107 3.13 0.57 3.02
C THR A 107 3.14 -0.70 2.18
N ILE A 108 4.23 -1.48 2.22
CA ILE A 108 4.36 -2.74 1.48
C ILE A 108 3.38 -3.80 2.02
N VAL A 109 3.30 -3.97 3.34
CA VAL A 109 2.36 -4.92 3.96
C VAL A 109 0.92 -4.57 3.59
N LEU A 110 0.57 -3.29 3.61
CA LEU A 110 -0.75 -2.82 3.23
C LEU A 110 -1.03 -3.08 1.74
N ALA A 111 -0.08 -2.77 0.87
CA ALA A 111 -0.19 -3.06 -0.56
C ALA A 111 -0.41 -4.56 -0.83
N ILE A 112 0.39 -5.43 -0.22
CA ILE A 112 0.25 -6.90 -0.34
C ILE A 112 -1.13 -7.35 0.12
N PHE A 113 -1.59 -6.88 1.28
CA PHE A 113 -2.90 -7.24 1.83
C PHE A 113 -4.04 -6.89 0.86
N PHE A 114 -4.02 -5.68 0.30
CA PHE A 114 -5.01 -5.26 -0.69
C PHE A 114 -4.91 -6.02 -2.01
N THR A 115 -3.69 -6.32 -2.48
CA THR A 115 -3.48 -7.15 -3.67
C THR A 115 -4.09 -8.54 -3.50
N ILE A 116 -3.88 -9.19 -2.35
CA ILE A 116 -4.45 -10.51 -2.06
C ILE A 116 -5.98 -10.47 -2.12
N ILE A 117 -6.61 -9.47 -1.48
CA ILE A 117 -8.07 -9.29 -1.53
C ILE A 117 -8.55 -9.14 -2.97
N ALA A 118 -7.87 -8.30 -3.77
CA ALA A 118 -8.21 -8.08 -5.17
C ALA A 118 -8.13 -9.37 -5.99
N THR A 119 -7.05 -10.16 -5.83
CA THR A 119 -6.87 -11.44 -6.52
C THR A 119 -7.96 -12.45 -6.14
N ILE A 120 -8.29 -12.55 -4.85
CA ILE A 120 -9.37 -13.44 -4.38
C ILE A 120 -10.72 -13.02 -4.99
N LEU A 121 -11.04 -11.72 -5.01
CA LEU A 121 -12.27 -11.22 -5.64
C LEU A 121 -12.34 -11.58 -7.12
N THR A 122 -11.23 -11.44 -7.86
CA THR A 122 -11.16 -11.84 -9.26
C THR A 122 -11.48 -13.34 -9.42
N HIS A 123 -10.84 -14.22 -8.64
CA HIS A 123 -11.06 -15.67 -8.73
C HIS A 123 -12.50 -16.08 -8.41
N ILE A 124 -13.07 -15.56 -7.31
CA ILE A 124 -14.44 -15.89 -6.89
C ILE A 124 -15.43 -15.56 -8.01
N VAL A 125 -15.25 -14.43 -8.69
CA VAL A 125 -16.24 -14.02 -9.68
C VAL A 125 -16.04 -14.66 -11.03
N SER A 126 -14.81 -14.96 -11.43
CA SER A 126 -14.59 -15.86 -12.56
C SER A 126 -15.36 -17.18 -12.36
N ALA A 127 -15.33 -17.74 -11.15
CA ALA A 127 -16.10 -18.94 -10.82
C ALA A 127 -17.63 -18.73 -10.89
N ILE A 128 -18.16 -17.60 -10.41
CA ILE A 128 -19.61 -17.31 -10.46
C ILE A 128 -20.12 -17.15 -11.90
N ILE A 129 -19.39 -16.41 -12.74
CA ILE A 129 -19.78 -16.20 -14.15
C ILE A 129 -19.89 -17.53 -14.87
N GLN A 130 -18.95 -18.43 -14.59
CA GLN A 130 -18.91 -19.76 -15.19
C GLN A 130 -20.05 -20.65 -14.70
N ALA A 131 -20.33 -20.64 -13.39
CA ALA A 131 -21.46 -21.37 -12.81
C ALA A 131 -22.81 -20.94 -13.42
N ILE A 132 -22.98 -19.65 -13.72
CA ILE A 132 -24.21 -19.11 -14.34
C ILE A 132 -24.33 -19.53 -15.81
N LYS A 133 -23.23 -19.57 -16.57
CA LYS A 133 -23.26 -19.89 -18.00
C LYS A 133 -23.45 -21.39 -18.28
N THR A 134 -22.76 -22.25 -17.54
CA THR A 134 -22.70 -23.68 -17.87
C THR A 134 -23.78 -24.48 -17.14
N GLY A 135 -24.34 -23.99 -16.03
CA GLY A 135 -25.38 -24.69 -15.27
C GLY A 135 -24.92 -26.00 -14.60
N GLU A 136 -23.67 -26.42 -14.83
CA GLU A 136 -23.05 -27.60 -14.22
C GLU A 136 -22.32 -27.24 -12.92
N LYS A 137 -22.36 -28.18 -11.97
CA LYS A 137 -21.87 -28.02 -10.58
C LYS A 137 -20.35 -28.11 -10.43
N GLU A 138 -19.62 -28.44 -11.49
CA GLU A 138 -18.17 -28.60 -11.47
C GLU A 138 -17.54 -27.68 -12.53
N PRO A 139 -16.95 -26.54 -12.13
CA PRO A 139 -16.39 -25.59 -13.07
C PRO A 139 -14.98 -26.02 -13.49
N ASP A 140 -14.83 -26.48 -14.73
CA ASP A 140 -13.52 -26.51 -15.38
C ASP A 140 -13.08 -25.07 -15.64
N ILE A 141 -11.94 -24.68 -15.07
CA ILE A 141 -11.39 -23.31 -15.07
C ILE A 141 -10.80 -23.00 -16.46
N GLU A 142 -11.59 -23.07 -17.53
CA GLU A 142 -11.18 -22.61 -18.85
C GLU A 142 -11.57 -21.14 -19.04
N ASP A 143 -10.55 -20.29 -18.89
CA ASP A 143 -10.36 -18.93 -19.41
C ASP A 143 -11.54 -18.31 -20.19
N MET A 144 -12.57 -17.84 -19.48
CA MET A 144 -13.52 -16.86 -20.03
C MET A 144 -13.05 -15.42 -19.78
N ALA A 145 -11.74 -15.17 -19.79
CA ALA A 145 -11.25 -13.83 -20.04
C ALA A 145 -11.45 -13.57 -21.54
N ASP A 146 -12.42 -12.70 -21.86
CA ASP A 146 -12.61 -12.24 -23.24
C ASP A 146 -11.26 -11.72 -23.77
N GLU A 147 -10.97 -11.93 -25.06
CA GLU A 147 -9.76 -11.43 -25.71
C GLU A 147 -9.60 -9.93 -25.44
N ARG A 148 -10.74 -9.24 -25.39
CA ARG A 148 -10.87 -7.83 -25.00
C ARG A 148 -10.31 -7.55 -23.60
N ASP A 149 -10.75 -8.29 -22.58
CA ASP A 149 -10.35 -8.07 -21.18
C ASP A 149 -8.85 -8.32 -21.00
N ARG A 150 -8.31 -9.34 -21.69
CA ARG A 150 -6.87 -9.64 -21.71
C ARG A 150 -6.06 -8.51 -22.34
N LEU A 151 -6.54 -7.93 -23.44
CA LEU A 151 -5.88 -6.78 -24.07
C LEU A 151 -5.92 -5.54 -23.18
N ILE A 152 -7.03 -5.30 -22.47
CA ILE A 152 -7.14 -4.18 -21.53
C ILE A 152 -6.15 -4.34 -20.38
N ASP A 153 -6.03 -5.55 -19.81
CA ASP A 153 -5.10 -5.79 -18.71
C ASP A 153 -3.64 -5.65 -19.16
N LEU A 154 -3.28 -6.17 -20.34
CA LEU A 154 -1.93 -6.02 -20.90
C LEU A 154 -1.58 -4.54 -21.13
N ARG A 155 -2.52 -3.73 -21.62
CA ARG A 155 -2.32 -2.28 -21.78
C ARG A 155 -2.15 -1.58 -20.44
N GLY A 156 -2.99 -1.91 -19.45
CA GLY A 156 -2.87 -1.37 -18.08
C GLY A 156 -1.53 -1.72 -17.44
N THR A 157 -1.08 -2.96 -17.61
CA THR A 157 0.20 -3.45 -17.12
C THR A 157 1.38 -2.75 -17.81
N LYS A 158 1.30 -2.54 -19.12
CA LYS A 158 2.31 -1.77 -19.87
C LYS A 158 2.46 -0.35 -19.32
N MET A 159 1.35 0.34 -19.06
CA MET A 159 1.36 1.68 -18.47
C MET A 159 1.95 1.67 -17.06
N THR A 160 1.57 0.71 -16.23
CA THR A 160 2.11 0.52 -14.87
C THR A 160 3.62 0.36 -14.91
N TYR A 161 4.15 -0.55 -15.74
CA TYR A 161 5.60 -0.77 -15.83
C TYR A 161 6.35 0.42 -16.42
N SER A 162 5.75 1.17 -17.34
CA SER A 162 6.38 2.35 -17.91
C SER A 162 6.59 3.44 -16.85
N PHE A 163 5.55 3.72 -16.04
CA PHE A 163 5.64 4.68 -14.94
C PHE A 163 6.53 4.18 -13.79
N SER A 164 6.46 2.89 -13.45
CA SER A 164 7.32 2.30 -12.42
C SER A 164 8.79 2.36 -12.83
N SER A 165 9.11 2.03 -14.08
CA SER A 165 10.48 2.07 -14.59
C SER A 165 11.04 3.50 -14.58
N LEU A 166 10.23 4.48 -15.03
CA LEU A 166 10.59 5.90 -14.98
C LEU A 166 10.83 6.35 -13.52
N GLY A 167 9.99 5.91 -12.60
CA GLY A 167 10.14 6.21 -11.18
C GLY A 167 11.39 5.63 -10.55
N VAL A 168 11.69 4.37 -10.85
CA VAL A 168 12.93 3.71 -10.42
C VAL A 168 14.14 4.48 -10.97
N PHE A 169 14.11 4.84 -12.26
CA PHE A 169 15.17 5.64 -12.87
C PHE A 169 15.36 6.99 -12.17
N LEU A 170 14.29 7.74 -11.93
CA LEU A 170 14.35 9.03 -11.23
C LEU A 170 14.83 8.89 -9.78
N SER A 171 14.42 7.83 -9.08
CA SER A 171 14.86 7.57 -7.72
C SER A 171 16.38 7.29 -7.66
N MET A 172 16.88 6.52 -8.62
CA MET A 172 18.30 6.19 -8.73
C MET A 172 19.12 7.40 -9.18
N LEU A 173 18.59 8.21 -10.08
CA LEU A 173 19.21 9.47 -10.52
C LEU A 173 19.40 10.42 -9.33
N THR A 174 18.40 10.50 -8.45
CA THR A 174 18.46 11.32 -7.23
C THR A 174 19.62 10.87 -6.33
N PHE A 175 19.81 9.56 -6.17
CA PHE A 175 20.93 9.00 -5.43
C PHE A 175 22.29 9.29 -6.12
N ALA A 176 22.36 9.18 -7.44
CA ALA A 176 23.56 9.51 -8.22
C ALA A 176 23.97 10.99 -8.10
N LEU A 177 23.02 11.90 -7.87
CA LEU A 177 23.26 13.32 -7.60
C LEU A 177 23.70 13.61 -6.15
N GLY A 178 24.05 12.58 -5.38
CA GLY A 178 24.58 12.73 -4.02
C GLY A 178 23.51 12.95 -2.93
N GLN A 179 22.23 12.75 -3.26
CA GLN A 179 21.18 12.83 -2.24
C GLN A 179 21.20 11.62 -1.29
N PRO A 180 20.72 11.77 -0.05
CA PRO A 180 20.66 10.66 0.90
C PRO A 180 19.85 9.47 0.35
N PRO A 181 20.25 8.21 0.65
CA PRO A 181 19.51 7.01 0.24
C PRO A 181 18.04 7.00 0.69
N LEU A 182 17.73 7.71 1.78
CA LEU A 182 16.37 7.87 2.32
C LEU A 182 15.41 8.48 1.29
N ILE A 183 15.90 9.43 0.49
CA ILE A 183 15.11 10.10 -0.55
C ILE A 183 14.83 9.13 -1.69
N MET A 184 15.82 8.32 -2.08
CA MET A 184 15.64 7.27 -3.09
C MET A 184 14.54 6.28 -2.67
N PHE A 185 14.59 5.74 -1.45
CA PHE A 185 13.55 4.83 -0.94
C PHE A 185 12.16 5.48 -0.92
N THR A 186 12.11 6.75 -0.55
CA THR A 186 10.87 7.52 -0.51
C THR A 186 10.27 7.69 -1.92
N LEU A 187 11.11 7.99 -2.92
CA LEU A 187 10.69 8.14 -4.31
C LEU A 187 10.28 6.80 -4.93
N LEU A 188 10.99 5.71 -4.63
CA LEU A 188 10.67 4.37 -5.14
C LEU A 188 9.23 3.95 -4.82
N ILE A 189 8.83 4.07 -3.54
CA ILE A 189 7.45 3.74 -3.16
C ILE A 189 6.46 4.74 -3.77
N PHE A 190 6.78 6.03 -3.76
CA PHE A 190 5.89 7.04 -4.33
C PHE A 190 5.55 6.72 -5.79
N PHE A 191 6.57 6.51 -6.62
CA PHE A 191 6.35 6.16 -8.01
C PHE A 191 5.73 4.79 -8.20
N GLY A 192 6.04 3.79 -7.36
CA GLY A 192 5.40 2.48 -7.41
C GLY A 192 3.88 2.56 -7.17
N LEU A 193 3.46 3.33 -6.15
CA LEU A 193 2.04 3.55 -5.87
C LEU A 193 1.34 4.35 -6.98
N VAL A 194 1.99 5.41 -7.49
CA VAL A 194 1.47 6.21 -8.60
C VAL A 194 1.34 5.37 -9.86
N ALA A 195 2.32 4.52 -10.17
CA ALA A 195 2.29 3.62 -11.32
C ALA A 195 1.07 2.69 -11.27
N GLN A 196 0.78 2.12 -10.10
CA GLN A 196 -0.40 1.26 -9.91
C GLN A 196 -1.72 2.03 -10.15
N ILE A 197 -1.84 3.23 -9.60
CA ILE A 197 -3.01 4.09 -9.78
C ILE A 197 -3.20 4.45 -11.26
N VAL A 198 -2.12 4.84 -11.96
CA VAL A 198 -2.16 5.16 -13.39
C VAL A 198 -2.56 3.93 -14.22
N GLY A 199 -2.05 2.75 -13.87
CA GLY A 199 -2.47 1.49 -14.47
C GLY A 199 -3.96 1.23 -14.34
N ASP A 200 -4.50 1.36 -13.13
CA ASP A 200 -5.91 1.13 -12.85
C ASP A 200 -6.82 2.18 -13.51
N ILE A 201 -6.41 3.45 -13.53
CA ILE A 201 -7.10 4.50 -14.30
C ILE A 201 -7.10 4.15 -15.79
N SER A 202 -5.97 3.71 -16.34
CA SER A 202 -5.87 3.33 -17.75
C SER A 202 -6.83 2.21 -18.10
N ARG A 203 -6.88 1.15 -17.27
CA ARG A 203 -7.85 0.05 -17.43
C ARG A 203 -9.29 0.56 -17.38
N LEU A 204 -9.64 1.37 -16.38
CA LEU A 204 -11.00 1.91 -16.21
C LEU A 204 -11.43 2.79 -17.40
N VAL A 205 -10.52 3.60 -17.93
CA VAL A 205 -10.78 4.44 -19.11
C VAL A 205 -10.97 3.59 -20.37
N LEU A 206 -10.16 2.54 -20.55
CA LEU A 206 -10.29 1.61 -21.66
C LEU A 206 -11.65 0.88 -21.63
N TYR A 207 -12.07 0.40 -20.47
CA TYR A 207 -13.38 -0.23 -20.29
C TYR A 207 -14.54 0.70 -20.67
N ARG A 208 -14.51 1.95 -20.17
CA ARG A 208 -15.56 2.96 -20.47
C ARG A 208 -15.59 3.41 -21.93
N ARG A 209 -14.46 3.37 -22.63
CA ARG A 209 -14.38 3.74 -24.05
C ARG A 209 -14.93 2.64 -24.98
N GLY A 210 -15.30 1.47 -24.45
CA GLY A 210 -15.85 0.39 -25.26
C GLY A 210 -14.83 -0.27 -26.20
N PHE A 211 -13.54 -0.05 -25.96
CA PHE A 211 -12.45 -0.75 -26.66
C PHE A 211 -12.43 -2.20 -26.25
#